data_AF-A0A5N6X288-F1
#
_entry.id   AF-A0A5N6X288-F1
#
_cell.length_a   1.000
_cell.length_b   1.000
_cell.length_c   1.000
_cell.angle_alpha   90.00
_cell.angle_beta   90.00
_cell.angle_gamma   90.00
#
_symmetry.space_group_name_H-M   'P 1'
#
loop_
_entity.id
_entity.type
_entity.pdbx_description
1 polymer ?
#
loop_
_entity_poly.entity_id
_entity_poly.type
_entity_poly.pdbx_seq_one_letter_code
_entity_poly.pdbx_strand_id
1 'polypeptide(L)'
;MPMGEYLIAVGRRFEPKCHPLEAAVSEEVNGFFLAHWPFKSDRERKKFVAAGFSRVTCLYFPMAKDDRIHFACRLLTLLFLIDDLLEDMSFEDGSAYNEKLIPIARGDVLPDRTVPVEWIMYDLWESMRAHDKVLADEILEPVFTFMRAQTDKARLTIKEMGPYLVYREKDVGKALLCALMRFSMELYVTTQELSSVQPLEQNCAKHLSVLNDIMSWDKEYLAYQTGHPEGSAICSAVQVLSDETSLPYEACKRVLWIMCREWEHQHVLLVEQAEADVNFPLSESLRAYIKGLEYQMSGNELWSVTTLRYNSPTAA
;
A
#
# COMPACT_ATOMS: atom_id res chain seq x y z
N MET A 1 -27.69 4.32 -4.77
CA MET A 1 -26.78 5.02 -5.70
C MET A 1 -25.37 4.57 -5.31
N PRO A 2 -24.54 4.03 -6.22
CA PRO A 2 -23.20 3.57 -5.87
C PRO A 2 -22.40 4.72 -5.24
N MET A 3 -21.73 4.44 -4.12
CA MET A 3 -21.05 5.41 -3.26
C MET A 3 -20.02 6.29 -4.02
N GLY A 4 -19.45 5.76 -5.12
CA GLY A 4 -18.54 6.48 -6.00
C GLY A 4 -19.12 7.76 -6.62
N GLU A 5 -20.41 7.82 -6.93
CA GLU A 5 -20.98 8.99 -7.64
C GLU A 5 -21.11 10.25 -6.76
N TYR A 6 -21.22 10.12 -5.44
CA TYR A 6 -21.39 11.27 -4.54
C TYR A 6 -20.07 11.86 -4.02
N LEU A 7 -19.03 11.03 -3.88
CA LEU A 7 -17.70 11.47 -3.41
C LEU A 7 -16.90 12.17 -4.53
N ILE A 8 -17.15 11.83 -5.79
CA ILE A 8 -16.47 12.40 -6.97
C ILE A 8 -16.85 13.87 -7.24
N ALA A 9 -17.88 14.41 -6.57
CA ALA A 9 -18.29 15.81 -6.72
C ALA A 9 -17.23 16.83 -6.26
N VAL A 10 -16.24 16.40 -5.45
CA VAL A 10 -15.12 17.23 -5.02
C VAL A 10 -13.90 16.90 -5.88
N GLY A 11 -13.61 17.81 -6.81
CA GLY A 11 -12.55 17.63 -7.80
C GLY A 11 -11.19 17.29 -7.17
N ARG A 12 -10.51 16.29 -7.74
CA ARG A 12 -9.13 15.94 -7.41
C ARG A 12 -8.16 16.98 -7.98
N ARG A 13 -7.05 17.24 -7.28
CA ARG A 13 -5.97 18.11 -7.80
C ARG A 13 -4.99 17.36 -8.70
N PHE A 14 -4.80 16.08 -8.43
CA PHE A 14 -3.77 15.27 -9.08
C PHE A 14 -4.32 14.40 -10.20
N GLU A 15 -3.58 14.32 -11.30
CA GLU A 15 -3.91 13.47 -12.43
C GLU A 15 -3.13 12.15 -12.32
N PRO A 16 -3.82 11.00 -12.18
CA PRO A 16 -3.17 9.71 -12.12
C PRO A 16 -2.55 9.36 -13.48
N LYS A 17 -1.42 8.69 -13.43
CA LYS A 17 -0.81 8.01 -14.59
C LYS A 17 -0.68 6.53 -14.30
N CYS A 18 -0.62 5.74 -15.36
CA CYS A 18 -0.36 4.32 -15.29
C CYS A 18 0.92 4.00 -16.07
N HIS A 19 1.73 3.07 -15.56
CA HIS A 19 2.91 2.58 -16.27
C HIS A 19 2.53 2.05 -17.67
N PRO A 20 3.28 2.38 -18.74
CA PRO A 20 2.93 2.01 -20.11
C PRO A 20 2.86 0.49 -20.34
N LEU A 21 3.64 -0.29 -19.58
CA LEU A 21 3.67 -1.75 -19.65
C LEU A 21 2.65 -2.47 -18.74
N GLU A 22 1.69 -1.75 -18.16
CA GLU A 22 0.75 -2.33 -17.19
C GLU A 22 0.10 -3.62 -17.68
N ALA A 23 -0.45 -3.66 -18.90
CA ALA A 23 -1.14 -4.84 -19.39
C ALA A 23 -0.23 -6.08 -19.46
N ALA A 24 0.99 -5.91 -19.98
CA ALA A 24 1.95 -7.02 -20.14
C ALA A 24 2.47 -7.52 -18.78
N VAL A 25 2.80 -6.60 -17.87
CA VAL A 25 3.31 -6.95 -16.54
C VAL A 25 2.19 -7.54 -15.66
N SER A 26 0.96 -7.05 -15.79
CA SER A 26 -0.22 -7.64 -15.15
C SER A 26 -0.43 -9.08 -15.61
N GLU A 27 -0.34 -9.37 -16.90
CA GLU A 27 -0.44 -10.74 -17.42
C GLU A 27 0.67 -11.66 -16.89
N GLU A 28 1.92 -11.20 -16.94
CA GLU A 28 3.09 -11.95 -16.44
C GLU A 28 2.95 -12.29 -14.96
N VAL A 29 2.72 -11.28 -14.11
CA VAL A 29 2.68 -11.44 -12.66
C VAL A 29 1.45 -12.22 -12.23
N ASN A 30 0.27 -11.97 -12.82
CA ASN A 30 -0.91 -12.77 -12.53
C ASN A 30 -0.70 -14.23 -12.93
N GLY A 31 -0.13 -14.48 -14.11
CA GLY A 31 0.20 -15.83 -14.57
C GLY A 31 1.10 -16.58 -13.60
N PHE A 32 2.13 -15.91 -13.09
CA PHE A 32 3.03 -16.47 -12.08
C PHE A 32 2.29 -16.85 -10.78
N PHE A 33 1.54 -15.93 -10.17
CA PHE A 33 0.83 -16.26 -8.92
C PHE A 33 -0.27 -17.29 -9.14
N LEU A 34 -0.98 -17.28 -10.28
CA LEU A 34 -1.97 -18.33 -10.59
C LEU A 34 -1.34 -19.72 -10.75
N ALA A 35 -0.10 -19.80 -11.22
CA ALA A 35 0.62 -21.07 -11.35
C ALA A 35 1.17 -21.57 -10.02
N HIS A 36 1.57 -20.66 -9.12
CA HIS A 36 2.42 -21.00 -7.98
C HIS A 36 1.81 -20.75 -6.59
N TRP A 37 0.88 -19.81 -6.46
CA TRP A 37 0.21 -19.53 -5.19
C TRP A 37 -0.91 -20.56 -4.91
N PRO A 38 -1.03 -21.07 -3.67
CA PRO A 38 -1.96 -22.14 -3.34
C PRO A 38 -3.39 -21.61 -3.10
N PHE A 39 -4.01 -21.03 -4.13
CA PHE A 39 -5.42 -20.61 -4.08
C PHE A 39 -6.32 -21.81 -3.76
N LYS A 40 -7.27 -21.64 -2.82
CA LYS A 40 -8.15 -22.71 -2.33
C LYS A 40 -9.25 -23.06 -3.32
N SER A 41 -9.54 -22.18 -4.29
CA SER A 41 -10.59 -22.40 -5.29
C SER A 41 -10.45 -21.54 -6.55
N ASP A 42 -11.16 -21.91 -7.61
CA ASP A 42 -11.31 -21.08 -8.81
C ASP A 42 -11.97 -19.72 -8.54
N ARG A 43 -12.81 -19.65 -7.50
CA ARG A 43 -13.41 -18.39 -7.07
C ARG A 43 -12.35 -17.44 -6.53
N GLU A 44 -11.41 -17.93 -5.72
CA GLU A 44 -10.29 -17.13 -5.22
C GLU A 44 -9.35 -16.70 -6.35
N ARG A 45 -9.03 -17.61 -7.28
CA ARG A 45 -8.25 -17.28 -8.49
C ARG A 45 -8.89 -16.13 -9.29
N LYS A 46 -10.21 -16.16 -9.49
CA LYS A 46 -10.94 -15.08 -10.17
C LYS A 46 -10.93 -13.78 -9.37
N LYS A 47 -11.14 -13.84 -8.05
CA LYS A 47 -11.07 -12.66 -7.17
C LYS A 47 -9.68 -12.01 -7.19
N PHE A 48 -8.62 -12.82 -7.18
CA PHE A 48 -7.24 -12.37 -7.27
C PHE A 48 -7.00 -11.55 -8.55
N VAL A 49 -7.36 -12.09 -9.72
CA VAL A 49 -7.23 -11.36 -10.99
C VAL A 49 -8.09 -10.09 -11.00
N ALA A 50 -9.32 -10.19 -10.49
CA ALA A 50 -10.26 -9.06 -10.42
C ALA A 50 -9.79 -7.92 -9.49
N ALA A 51 -8.93 -8.20 -8.51
CA ALA A 51 -8.36 -7.18 -7.62
C ALA A 51 -7.37 -6.27 -8.36
N GLY A 52 -6.68 -6.79 -9.39
CA GLY A 52 -5.74 -6.02 -10.21
C GLY A 52 -4.55 -5.47 -9.40
N PHE A 53 -3.81 -6.34 -8.70
CA PHE A 53 -2.69 -5.92 -7.85
C PHE A 53 -1.51 -5.33 -8.64
N SER A 54 -1.19 -5.88 -9.81
CA SER A 54 -0.21 -5.26 -10.71
C SER A 54 -0.67 -3.90 -11.23
N ARG A 55 -1.98 -3.72 -11.47
CA ARG A 55 -2.56 -2.44 -11.90
C ARG A 55 -2.39 -1.35 -10.85
N VAL A 56 -2.65 -1.60 -9.56
CA VAL A 56 -2.38 -0.58 -8.53
C VAL A 56 -0.90 -0.23 -8.46
N THR A 57 -0.03 -1.23 -8.61
CA THR A 57 1.42 -1.00 -8.60
C THR A 57 1.87 -0.11 -9.77
N CYS A 58 1.33 -0.33 -10.97
CA CYS A 58 1.58 0.50 -12.14
C CYS A 58 0.99 1.90 -12.04
N LEU A 59 -0.06 2.08 -11.23
CA LEU A 59 -0.64 3.38 -10.91
C LEU A 59 0.16 4.12 -9.83
N TYR A 60 0.76 3.40 -8.88
CA TYR A 60 1.68 3.97 -7.88
C TYR A 60 3.01 4.39 -8.49
N PHE A 61 3.56 3.58 -9.40
CA PHE A 61 4.90 3.79 -9.95
C PHE A 61 4.86 3.94 -11.49
N PRO A 62 4.12 4.93 -12.03
CA PRO A 62 3.99 5.09 -13.48
C PRO A 62 5.28 5.55 -14.16
N MET A 63 6.26 6.01 -13.37
CA MET A 63 7.60 6.42 -13.82
C MET A 63 8.67 5.36 -13.54
N ALA A 64 8.30 4.16 -13.08
CA ALA A 64 9.23 3.05 -12.93
C ALA A 64 9.95 2.74 -14.25
N LYS A 65 11.14 2.16 -14.16
CA LYS A 65 11.85 1.62 -15.31
C LYS A 65 11.11 0.37 -15.79
N ASP A 66 11.05 0.21 -17.11
CA ASP A 66 10.39 -0.93 -17.77
C ASP A 66 10.93 -2.28 -17.29
N ASP A 67 12.24 -2.37 -17.03
CA ASP A 67 12.92 -3.57 -16.56
C ASP A 67 12.86 -3.77 -15.04
N ARG A 68 12.23 -2.84 -14.29
CA ARG A 68 12.11 -2.92 -12.82
C ARG A 68 10.67 -3.00 -12.31
N ILE A 69 9.67 -2.54 -13.07
CA ILE A 69 8.27 -2.48 -12.60
C ILE A 69 7.73 -3.86 -12.18
N HIS A 70 8.14 -4.94 -12.84
CA HIS A 70 7.67 -6.30 -12.54
C HIS A 70 8.08 -6.77 -11.13
N PHE A 71 9.23 -6.34 -10.60
CA PHE A 71 9.64 -6.63 -9.22
C PHE A 71 8.67 -5.99 -8.21
N ALA A 72 8.34 -4.72 -8.43
CA ALA A 72 7.40 -4.00 -7.58
C ALA A 72 6.02 -4.66 -7.63
N CYS A 73 5.54 -5.04 -8.81
CA CYS A 73 4.27 -5.75 -8.97
C CYS A 73 4.27 -7.08 -8.22
N ARG A 74 5.36 -7.86 -8.29
CA ARG A 74 5.49 -9.14 -7.57
C ARG A 74 5.49 -8.94 -6.05
N LEU A 75 6.24 -7.96 -5.55
CA LEU A 75 6.33 -7.69 -4.11
C LEU A 75 4.98 -7.24 -3.55
N LEU A 76 4.33 -6.23 -4.15
CA LEU A 76 3.04 -5.76 -3.65
C LEU A 76 1.95 -6.83 -3.79
N THR A 77 1.97 -7.62 -4.87
CA THR A 77 1.04 -8.75 -5.01
C THR A 77 1.21 -9.79 -3.90
N LEU A 78 2.46 -10.16 -3.58
CA LEU A 78 2.75 -11.08 -2.48
C LEU A 78 2.26 -10.52 -1.14
N LEU A 79 2.52 -9.24 -0.87
CA LEU A 79 2.12 -8.59 0.39
C LEU A 79 0.59 -8.46 0.51
N PHE A 80 -0.14 -8.18 -0.57
CA PHE A 80 -1.61 -8.21 -0.55
C PHE A 80 -2.18 -9.62 -0.28
N LEU A 81 -1.55 -10.66 -0.82
CA LEU A 81 -1.96 -12.04 -0.57
C LEU A 81 -1.70 -12.46 0.88
N ILE A 82 -0.59 -12.01 1.47
CA ILE A 82 -0.28 -12.21 2.89
C ILE A 82 -1.26 -11.43 3.78
N ASP A 83 -1.53 -10.15 3.45
CA ASP A 83 -2.50 -9.31 4.16
C ASP A 83 -3.88 -9.99 4.29
N ASP A 84 -4.41 -10.54 3.18
CA ASP A 84 -5.67 -11.28 3.19
C ASP A 84 -5.60 -12.58 4.04
N LEU A 85 -4.44 -13.23 4.15
CA LEU A 85 -4.27 -14.41 5.00
C LEU A 85 -4.26 -14.06 6.49
N LEU A 86 -3.69 -12.91 6.86
CA LEU A 86 -3.57 -12.46 8.26
C LEU A 86 -4.95 -12.13 8.87
N GLU A 87 -5.94 -11.76 8.06
CA GLU A 87 -7.32 -11.51 8.51
C GLU A 87 -7.96 -12.76 9.16
N ASP A 88 -7.53 -13.96 8.77
CA ASP A 88 -8.02 -15.24 9.29
C ASP A 88 -7.17 -15.78 10.47
N MET A 89 -6.18 -15.02 10.96
CA MET A 89 -5.23 -15.45 11.99
C MET A 89 -5.39 -14.68 13.32
N SER A 90 -4.91 -15.27 14.41
CA SER A 90 -4.62 -14.54 15.65
C SER A 90 -3.42 -13.61 15.46
N PHE A 91 -3.22 -12.63 16.34
CA PHE A 91 -2.00 -11.82 16.28
C PHE A 91 -0.74 -12.64 16.54
N GLU A 92 -0.83 -13.68 17.37
CA GLU A 92 0.28 -14.58 17.64
C GLU A 92 0.65 -15.39 16.40
N ASP A 93 -0.34 -16.03 15.75
CA ASP A 93 -0.12 -16.83 14.55
C ASP A 93 0.34 -15.97 13.37
N GLY A 94 -0.28 -14.80 13.18
CA GLY A 94 0.11 -13.86 12.13
C GLY A 94 1.53 -13.32 12.33
N SER A 95 1.91 -13.00 13.57
CA SER A 95 3.26 -12.57 13.90
C SER A 95 4.28 -13.68 13.64
N ALA A 96 3.98 -14.92 14.06
CA ALA A 96 4.82 -16.08 13.78
C ALA A 96 4.96 -16.34 12.27
N TYR A 97 3.88 -16.18 11.51
CA TYR A 97 3.88 -16.30 10.05
C TYR A 97 4.81 -15.25 9.41
N ASN A 98 4.67 -13.98 9.79
CA ASN A 98 5.49 -12.90 9.25
C ASN A 98 6.96 -13.00 9.66
N GLU A 99 7.26 -13.27 10.93
CA GLU A 99 8.64 -13.41 11.42
C GLU A 99 9.37 -14.61 10.80
N LYS A 100 8.66 -15.66 10.37
CA LYS A 100 9.25 -16.76 9.60
C LYS A 100 9.78 -16.30 8.23
N LEU A 101 9.08 -15.36 7.59
CA LEU A 101 9.42 -14.87 6.24
C LEU A 101 10.53 -13.81 6.23
N ILE A 102 10.72 -13.08 7.33
CA ILE A 102 11.75 -12.02 7.44
C ILE A 102 13.17 -12.51 7.14
N PRO A 103 13.71 -13.56 7.78
CA PRO A 103 15.07 -14.03 7.48
C PRO A 103 15.17 -14.65 6.09
N ILE A 104 14.07 -15.17 5.54
CA ILE A 104 14.00 -15.68 4.16
C ILE A 104 14.11 -14.53 3.16
N ALA A 105 13.41 -13.41 3.40
CA ALA A 105 13.51 -12.19 2.60
C ALA A 105 14.93 -11.61 2.60
N ARG A 106 15.63 -11.66 3.74
CA ARG A 106 17.05 -11.25 3.82
C ARG A 106 18.00 -12.16 3.03
N GLY A 107 17.59 -13.40 2.76
CA GLY A 107 18.45 -14.44 2.18
C GLY A 107 19.29 -15.19 3.21
N ASP A 108 19.08 -14.94 4.50
CA ASP A 108 19.82 -15.57 5.60
C ASP A 108 19.39 -17.04 5.82
N VAL A 109 18.16 -17.36 5.44
CA VAL A 109 17.54 -18.69 5.58
C VAL A 109 17.01 -19.14 4.22
N LEU A 110 17.31 -20.37 3.84
CA LEU A 110 16.75 -20.99 2.63
C LEU A 110 15.27 -21.32 2.84
N PRO A 111 14.43 -21.13 1.81
CA PRO A 111 13.00 -21.42 1.90
C PRO A 111 12.74 -22.93 1.86
N ASP A 112 11.67 -23.39 2.49
CA ASP A 112 11.09 -24.68 2.13
C ASP A 112 10.47 -24.58 0.73
N ARG A 113 11.07 -25.30 -0.24
CA ARG A 113 10.63 -25.31 -1.64
C ARG A 113 9.25 -25.96 -1.85
N THR A 114 8.69 -26.62 -0.82
CA THR A 114 7.32 -27.14 -0.83
C THR A 114 6.29 -26.13 -0.32
N VAL A 115 6.72 -25.02 0.28
CA VAL A 115 5.86 -23.96 0.83
C VAL A 115 5.91 -22.72 -0.09
N PRO A 116 4.87 -22.45 -0.91
CA PRO A 116 4.88 -21.38 -1.90
C PRO A 116 5.31 -20.00 -1.42
N VAL A 117 4.75 -19.52 -0.31
CA VAL A 117 5.08 -18.18 0.20
C VAL A 117 6.57 -18.02 0.53
N GLU A 118 7.21 -19.07 1.04
CA GLU A 118 8.62 -19.00 1.45
C GLU A 118 9.53 -18.86 0.23
N TRP A 119 9.38 -19.74 -0.77
CA TRP A 119 10.27 -19.69 -1.92
C TRP A 119 9.94 -18.54 -2.88
N ILE A 120 8.67 -18.11 -2.97
CA ILE A 120 8.30 -16.89 -3.71
C ILE A 120 8.96 -15.68 -3.06
N MET A 121 8.91 -15.56 -1.72
CA MET A 121 9.58 -14.50 -0.98
C MET A 121 11.09 -14.53 -1.25
N TYR A 122 11.74 -15.68 -1.08
CA TYR A 122 13.17 -15.84 -1.28
C TYR A 122 13.62 -15.47 -2.70
N ASP A 123 13.03 -16.11 -3.72
CA ASP A 123 13.46 -15.94 -5.11
C ASP A 123 13.21 -14.50 -5.60
N LEU A 124 12.11 -13.87 -5.16
CA LEU A 124 11.84 -12.47 -5.45
C LEU A 124 12.94 -11.57 -4.90
N TRP A 125 13.27 -11.68 -3.62
CA TRP A 125 14.29 -10.83 -3.00
C TRP A 125 15.70 -11.09 -3.55
N GLU A 126 16.04 -12.34 -3.84
CA GLU A 126 17.29 -12.68 -4.54
C GLU A 126 17.35 -12.02 -5.93
N SER A 127 16.27 -12.08 -6.69
CA SER A 127 16.22 -11.46 -8.02
C SER A 127 16.31 -9.93 -7.98
N MET A 128 15.68 -9.29 -6.98
CA MET A 128 15.80 -7.85 -6.76
C MET A 128 17.23 -7.45 -6.39
N ARG A 129 17.89 -8.20 -5.49
CA ARG A 129 19.29 -7.96 -5.12
C ARG A 129 20.25 -8.19 -6.27
N ALA A 130 19.99 -9.19 -7.11
CA ALA A 130 20.78 -9.46 -8.31
C ALA A 130 20.66 -8.32 -9.34
N HIS A 131 19.51 -7.63 -9.39
CA HIS A 131 19.30 -6.48 -10.26
C HIS A 131 19.93 -5.20 -9.69
N ASP A 132 19.68 -4.89 -8.41
CA ASP A 132 20.24 -3.71 -7.74
C ASP A 132 20.29 -3.94 -6.23
N LYS A 133 21.41 -4.45 -5.74
CA LYS A 133 21.59 -4.81 -4.32
C LYS A 133 21.37 -3.63 -3.38
N VAL A 134 21.86 -2.44 -3.74
CA VAL A 134 21.81 -1.27 -2.85
C VAL A 134 20.37 -0.85 -2.63
N LEU A 135 19.63 -0.59 -3.72
CA LEU A 135 18.24 -0.15 -3.59
C LEU A 135 17.32 -1.28 -3.10
N ALA A 136 17.61 -2.54 -3.42
CA ALA A 136 16.82 -3.67 -2.91
C ALA A 136 16.97 -3.83 -1.38
N ASP A 137 18.20 -3.77 -0.85
CA ASP A 137 18.44 -3.92 0.59
C ASP A 137 17.77 -2.80 1.41
N GLU A 138 17.63 -1.60 0.84
CA GLU A 138 16.93 -0.47 1.48
C GLU A 138 15.41 -0.67 1.64
N ILE A 139 14.81 -1.65 0.96
CA ILE A 139 13.36 -1.96 1.06
C ILE A 139 13.07 -2.94 2.21
N LEU A 140 14.07 -3.72 2.66
CA LEU A 140 13.89 -4.81 3.63
C LEU A 140 13.30 -4.33 4.96
N GLU A 141 13.96 -3.40 5.65
CA GLU A 141 13.47 -2.91 6.96
C GLU A 141 12.13 -2.17 6.88
N PRO A 142 11.84 -1.36 5.83
CA PRO A 142 10.49 -0.86 5.59
C PRO A 142 9.43 -1.95 5.45
N VAL A 143 9.72 -3.05 4.74
CA VAL A 143 8.82 -4.21 4.62
C VAL A 143 8.61 -4.88 5.98
N PHE A 144 9.68 -5.10 6.74
CA PHE A 144 9.57 -5.76 8.04
C PHE A 144 8.80 -4.93 9.06
N THR A 145 8.97 -3.60 9.02
CA THR A 145 8.18 -2.66 9.82
C THR A 145 6.70 -2.76 9.49
N PHE A 146 6.36 -2.80 8.19
CA PHE A 146 5.00 -3.00 7.72
C PHE A 146 4.42 -4.35 8.19
N MET A 147 5.14 -5.45 7.96
CA MET A 147 4.69 -6.80 8.34
C MET A 147 4.43 -6.93 9.85
N ARG A 148 5.27 -6.31 10.69
CA ARG A 148 5.09 -6.31 12.14
C ARG A 148 3.90 -5.44 12.58
N ALA A 149 3.63 -4.34 11.87
CA ALA A 149 2.52 -3.44 12.18
C ALA A 149 1.14 -4.11 11.94
N GLN A 150 1.03 -5.01 10.96
CA GLN A 150 -0.20 -5.74 10.64
C GLN A 150 -0.71 -6.61 11.81
N THR A 151 0.19 -7.03 12.70
CA THR A 151 -0.11 -7.91 13.85
C THR A 151 0.10 -7.21 15.20
N ASP A 152 0.25 -5.89 15.20
CA ASP A 152 0.46 -5.12 16.42
C ASP A 152 -0.83 -5.09 17.26
N LYS A 153 -0.73 -5.44 18.54
CA LYS A 153 -1.85 -5.42 19.49
C LYS A 153 -2.42 -4.01 19.68
N ALA A 154 -1.64 -2.96 19.38
CA ALA A 154 -2.10 -1.58 19.40
C ALA A 154 -3.36 -1.35 18.55
N ARG A 155 -3.56 -2.16 17.49
CA ARG A 155 -4.76 -2.17 16.61
C ARG A 155 -6.07 -2.17 17.38
N LEU A 156 -6.14 -2.87 18.53
CA LEU A 156 -7.36 -2.99 19.32
C LEU A 156 -7.64 -1.77 20.21
N THR A 157 -6.60 -0.99 20.51
CA THR A 157 -6.63 0.04 21.57
C THR A 157 -6.65 1.46 21.03
N ILE A 158 -6.34 1.68 19.75
CA ILE A 158 -6.37 3.01 19.15
C ILE A 158 -7.82 3.47 19.02
N LYS A 159 -8.13 4.63 19.61
CA LYS A 159 -9.48 5.23 19.61
C LYS A 159 -9.52 6.67 19.12
N GLU A 160 -8.37 7.29 18.93
CA GLU A 160 -8.27 8.71 18.56
C GLU A 160 -7.60 8.90 17.20
N MET A 161 -8.04 9.90 16.44
CA MET A 161 -7.57 10.14 15.06
C MET A 161 -6.07 10.44 14.98
N GLY A 162 -5.52 11.22 15.91
CA GLY A 162 -4.09 11.54 15.93
C GLY A 162 -3.21 10.30 16.06
N PRO A 163 -3.35 9.52 17.16
CA PRO A 163 -2.67 8.24 17.33
C PRO A 163 -2.92 7.24 16.19
N TYR A 164 -4.14 7.23 15.64
CA TYR A 164 -4.48 6.39 14.48
C TYR A 164 -3.59 6.69 13.27
N LEU A 165 -3.49 7.95 12.87
CA LEU A 165 -2.69 8.34 11.70
C LEU A 165 -1.19 8.02 11.88
N VAL A 166 -0.68 8.11 13.12
CA VAL A 166 0.73 7.76 13.44
C VAL A 166 0.96 6.25 13.31
N TYR A 167 0.03 5.44 13.82
CA TYR A 167 0.09 3.98 13.66
C TYR A 167 -0.04 3.57 12.19
N ARG A 168 -1.04 4.13 11.50
CA ARG A 168 -1.42 3.75 10.14
C ARG A 168 -0.35 4.08 9.11
N GLU A 169 0.55 5.05 9.37
CA GLU A 169 1.72 5.30 8.52
C GLU A 169 2.61 4.05 8.34
N LYS A 170 2.77 3.24 9.41
CA LYS A 170 3.51 1.98 9.36
C LYS A 170 2.68 0.87 8.72
N ASP A 171 1.42 0.76 9.13
CA ASP A 171 0.51 -0.31 8.73
C ASP A 171 0.03 -0.20 7.27
N VAL A 172 -0.05 1.01 6.71
CA VAL A 172 -0.28 1.22 5.26
C VAL A 172 0.98 0.95 4.42
N GLY A 173 2.13 0.77 5.08
CA GLY A 173 3.40 0.50 4.42
C GLY A 173 3.98 1.71 3.69
N LYS A 174 3.80 2.94 4.20
CA LYS A 174 4.29 4.16 3.51
C LYS A 174 5.79 4.08 3.21
N ALA A 175 6.60 3.72 4.22
CA ALA A 175 8.05 3.62 4.08
C ALA A 175 8.44 2.56 3.03
N LEU A 176 7.71 1.44 2.98
CA LEU A 176 7.86 0.40 1.96
C LEU A 176 7.58 1.00 0.57
N LEU A 177 6.46 1.70 0.39
CA LEU A 177 6.08 2.29 -0.90
C LEU A 177 7.09 3.35 -1.35
N CYS A 178 7.65 4.14 -0.43
CA CYS A 178 8.74 5.09 -0.71
C CYS A 178 10.00 4.37 -1.21
N ALA A 179 10.47 3.35 -0.49
CA ALA A 179 11.67 2.61 -0.85
C ALA A 179 11.49 1.85 -2.17
N LEU A 180 10.34 1.20 -2.37
CA LEU A 180 10.02 0.45 -3.58
C LEU A 180 9.88 1.37 -4.81
N MET A 181 9.34 2.58 -4.63
CA MET A 181 9.32 3.60 -5.67
C MET A 181 10.74 3.98 -6.09
N ARG A 182 11.63 4.23 -5.13
CA ARG A 182 13.04 4.55 -5.42
C ARG A 182 13.74 3.41 -6.15
N PHE A 183 13.55 2.17 -5.71
CA PHE A 183 14.08 0.99 -6.41
C PHE A 183 13.56 0.90 -7.84
N SER A 184 12.24 0.98 -8.04
CA SER A 184 11.61 0.78 -9.35
C SER A 184 11.97 1.89 -10.35
N MET A 185 12.21 3.10 -9.87
CA MET A 185 12.61 4.25 -10.69
C MET A 185 14.13 4.44 -10.80
N GLU A 186 14.93 3.65 -10.08
CA GLU A 186 16.39 3.82 -9.96
C GLU A 186 16.78 5.21 -9.38
N LEU A 187 16.12 5.62 -8.31
CA LEU A 187 16.39 6.88 -7.63
C LEU A 187 17.31 6.69 -6.43
N TYR A 188 18.55 7.13 -6.58
CA TYR A 188 19.49 7.29 -5.47
C TYR A 188 19.27 8.65 -4.82
N VAL A 189 18.67 8.65 -3.64
CA VAL A 189 18.37 9.85 -2.84
C VAL A 189 19.05 9.68 -1.49
N THR A 190 19.81 10.69 -1.06
CA THR A 190 20.56 10.63 0.20
C THR A 190 19.64 10.70 1.41
N THR A 191 20.09 10.23 2.58
CA THR A 191 19.35 10.35 3.84
C THR A 191 19.03 11.80 4.20
N GLN A 192 19.94 12.74 3.88
CA GLN A 192 19.72 14.16 4.11
C GLN A 192 18.59 14.71 3.23
N GLU A 193 18.58 14.33 1.94
CA GLU A 193 17.50 14.69 1.02
C GLU A 193 16.16 14.10 1.46
N LEU A 194 16.11 12.80 1.82
CA LEU A 194 14.89 12.18 2.33
C LEU A 194 14.37 12.87 3.59
N SER A 195 15.28 13.24 4.50
CA SER A 195 14.93 13.97 5.72
C SER A 195 14.33 15.36 5.42
N SER A 196 14.82 16.03 4.37
CA SER A 196 14.30 17.35 3.97
C SER A 196 12.85 17.31 3.48
N VAL A 197 12.39 16.16 2.97
CA VAL A 197 11.03 15.97 2.45
C VAL A 197 10.15 15.09 3.35
N GLN A 198 10.58 14.81 4.58
CA GLN A 198 9.77 14.03 5.54
C GLN A 198 8.34 14.58 5.72
N PRO A 199 8.09 15.91 5.76
CA PRO A 199 6.73 16.43 5.83
C PRO A 199 5.85 16.04 4.63
N LEU A 200 6.44 15.94 3.42
CA LEU A 200 5.73 15.49 2.22
C LEU A 200 5.37 14.00 2.32
N GLU A 201 6.27 13.17 2.84
CA GLU A 201 6.03 11.74 3.05
C GLU A 201 4.90 11.50 4.06
N GLN A 202 4.93 12.20 5.20
CA GLN A 202 3.90 12.09 6.24
C GLN A 202 2.53 12.58 5.76
N ASN A 203 2.51 13.67 4.97
CA ASN A 203 1.27 14.16 4.36
C ASN A 203 0.70 13.14 3.35
N CYS A 204 1.57 12.57 2.51
CA CYS A 204 1.20 11.51 1.57
C CYS A 204 0.70 10.25 2.31
N ALA A 205 1.32 9.87 3.42
CA ALA A 205 0.90 8.72 4.23
C ALA A 205 -0.55 8.85 4.73
N LYS A 206 -0.92 10.04 5.23
CA LYS A 206 -2.28 10.32 5.70
C LYS A 206 -3.30 10.17 4.58
N HIS A 207 -3.01 10.75 3.40
CA HIS A 207 -3.87 10.62 2.22
C HIS A 207 -4.05 9.16 1.82
N LEU A 208 -2.95 8.41 1.62
CA LEU A 208 -3.00 7.00 1.22
C LEU A 208 -3.80 6.15 2.20
N SER A 209 -3.54 6.34 3.51
CA SER A 209 -4.20 5.61 4.60
C SER A 209 -5.70 5.84 4.61
N VAL A 210 -6.11 7.10 4.71
CA VAL A 210 -7.52 7.45 4.88
C VAL A 210 -8.32 7.17 3.61
N LEU A 211 -7.74 7.40 2.44
CA LEU A 211 -8.39 7.05 1.18
C LEU A 211 -8.60 5.54 1.06
N ASN A 212 -7.62 4.74 1.49
CA ASN A 212 -7.76 3.29 1.55
C ASN A 212 -8.92 2.92 2.47
N ASP A 213 -8.92 3.41 3.72
CA ASP A 213 -9.94 3.14 4.72
C ASP A 213 -11.37 3.49 4.25
N ILE A 214 -11.55 4.60 3.53
CA ILE A 214 -12.86 4.99 2.97
C ILE A 214 -13.36 3.92 1.99
N MET A 215 -12.47 3.48 1.10
CA MET A 215 -12.81 2.60 -0.01
C MET A 215 -12.84 1.13 0.40
N SER A 216 -12.01 0.71 1.34
CA SER A 216 -11.94 -0.66 1.87
C SER A 216 -12.96 -0.94 2.97
N TRP A 217 -13.62 0.09 3.52
CA TRP A 217 -14.52 -0.04 4.68
C TRP A 217 -15.50 -1.21 4.58
N ASP A 218 -16.22 -1.35 3.47
CA ASP A 218 -17.25 -2.38 3.34
C ASP A 218 -16.62 -3.79 3.31
N LYS A 219 -15.43 -3.94 2.73
CA LYS A 219 -14.63 -5.19 2.76
C LYS A 219 -14.20 -5.50 4.20
N GLU A 220 -13.56 -4.54 4.86
CA GLU A 220 -13.01 -4.70 6.22
C GLU A 220 -14.11 -4.94 7.25
N TYR A 221 -15.25 -4.26 7.12
CA TYR A 221 -16.39 -4.45 7.99
C TYR A 221 -16.99 -5.86 7.85
N LEU A 222 -17.06 -6.39 6.62
CA LEU A 222 -17.47 -7.78 6.40
C LEU A 222 -16.46 -8.78 6.97
N ALA A 223 -15.16 -8.51 6.80
CA ALA A 223 -14.10 -9.33 7.38
C ALA A 223 -14.21 -9.34 8.91
N TYR A 224 -14.41 -8.20 9.55
CA TYR A 224 -14.66 -8.11 11.00
C TYR A 224 -15.86 -8.95 11.47
N GLN A 225 -16.92 -9.03 10.68
CA GLN A 225 -18.11 -9.81 11.02
C GLN A 225 -17.92 -11.33 10.86
N THR A 226 -16.94 -11.78 10.08
CA THR A 226 -16.85 -13.18 9.63
C THR A 226 -15.49 -13.86 9.84
N GLY A 227 -14.43 -13.08 10.02
CA GLY A 227 -13.04 -13.50 10.17
C GLY A 227 -12.63 -13.70 11.62
N HIS A 228 -11.30 -13.78 11.84
CA HIS A 228 -10.76 -14.02 13.18
C HIS A 228 -10.82 -12.73 14.04
N PRO A 229 -11.33 -12.76 15.28
CA PRO A 229 -11.57 -11.55 16.09
C PRO A 229 -10.38 -10.61 16.29
N GLU A 230 -9.16 -11.15 16.21
CA GLU A 230 -7.92 -10.37 16.29
C GLU A 230 -7.44 -9.88 14.91
N GLY A 231 -7.17 -10.80 13.97
CA GLY A 231 -6.66 -10.47 12.64
C GLY A 231 -7.60 -9.59 11.82
N SER A 232 -8.91 -9.81 11.92
CA SER A 232 -9.93 -9.01 11.25
C SER A 232 -10.48 -7.87 12.12
N ALA A 233 -9.82 -7.50 13.22
CA ALA A 233 -10.24 -6.36 14.03
C ALA A 233 -10.19 -5.06 13.23
N ILE A 234 -11.27 -4.28 13.28
CA ILE A 234 -11.37 -3.00 12.55
C ILE A 234 -10.37 -2.00 13.15
N CYS A 235 -9.46 -1.52 12.31
CA CYS A 235 -8.55 -0.42 12.60
C CYS A 235 -8.56 0.58 11.44
N SER A 236 -9.62 1.38 11.36
CA SER A 236 -9.93 2.25 10.22
C SER A 236 -10.29 3.67 10.67
N ALA A 237 -9.84 4.69 9.94
CA ALA A 237 -10.20 6.09 10.18
C ALA A 237 -11.72 6.31 10.18
N VAL A 238 -12.47 5.53 9.41
CA VAL A 238 -13.94 5.60 9.33
C VAL A 238 -14.57 5.26 10.68
N GLN A 239 -14.10 4.20 11.33
CA GLN A 239 -14.57 3.80 12.67
C GLN A 239 -14.15 4.83 13.72
N VAL A 240 -12.87 5.22 13.72
CA VAL A 240 -12.32 6.18 14.69
C VAL A 240 -13.09 7.50 14.65
N LEU A 241 -13.31 8.07 13.47
CA LEU A 241 -14.06 9.31 13.33
C LEU A 241 -15.54 9.15 13.73
N SER A 242 -16.14 8.00 13.43
CA SER A 242 -17.53 7.71 13.81
C SER A 242 -17.68 7.66 15.33
N ASP A 243 -16.75 7.02 16.04
CA ASP A 243 -16.74 6.95 17.50
C ASP A 243 -16.54 8.34 18.14
N GLU A 244 -15.60 9.14 17.62
CA GLU A 244 -15.32 10.49 18.15
C GLU A 244 -16.48 11.48 17.94
N THR A 245 -17.22 11.35 16.84
CA THR A 245 -18.20 12.37 16.41
C THR A 245 -19.66 11.93 16.54
N SER A 246 -19.90 10.63 16.80
CA SER A 246 -21.22 9.99 16.72
C SER A 246 -21.92 10.13 15.36
N LEU A 247 -21.16 10.45 14.30
CA LEU A 247 -21.68 10.47 12.94
C LEU A 247 -21.75 9.05 12.37
N PRO A 248 -22.72 8.73 11.50
CA PRO A 248 -22.78 7.45 10.82
C PRO A 248 -21.58 7.28 9.88
N TYR A 249 -21.12 6.04 9.66
CA TYR A 249 -19.95 5.73 8.82
C TYR A 249 -19.97 6.44 7.46
N GLU A 250 -21.11 6.48 6.78
CA GLU A 250 -21.25 7.16 5.48
C GLU A 250 -21.00 8.67 5.57
N ALA A 251 -21.36 9.32 6.68
CA ALA A 251 -21.03 10.73 6.91
C ALA A 251 -19.54 10.90 7.20
N CYS A 252 -18.93 10.00 7.98
CA CYS A 252 -17.49 9.99 8.25
C CYS A 252 -16.68 9.82 6.96
N LYS A 253 -17.06 8.90 6.07
CA LYS A 253 -16.42 8.73 4.74
C LYS A 253 -16.42 10.03 3.95
N ARG A 254 -17.52 10.80 3.95
CA ARG A 254 -17.60 12.12 3.28
C ARG A 254 -16.68 13.15 3.92
N VAL A 255 -16.61 13.21 5.26
CA VAL A 255 -15.71 14.14 5.97
C VAL A 255 -14.25 13.81 5.68
N LEU A 256 -13.88 12.54 5.79
CA LEU A 256 -12.54 12.03 5.51
C LEU A 256 -12.13 12.27 4.05
N TRP A 257 -13.08 12.17 3.10
CA TRP A 257 -12.81 12.49 1.70
C TRP A 257 -12.42 13.96 1.49
N ILE A 258 -13.08 14.89 2.20
CA ILE A 258 -12.67 16.31 2.20
C ILE A 258 -11.27 16.46 2.80
N MET A 259 -10.97 15.75 3.90
CA MET A 259 -9.62 15.78 4.49
C MET A 259 -8.54 15.29 3.52
N CYS A 260 -8.82 14.27 2.69
CA CYS A 260 -7.92 13.86 1.61
C CYS A 260 -7.64 14.99 0.63
N ARG A 261 -8.65 15.78 0.24
CA ARG A 261 -8.47 16.94 -0.65
C ARG A 261 -7.66 18.07 0.00
N GLU A 262 -7.79 18.24 1.32
CA GLU A 262 -6.94 19.17 2.07
C GLU A 262 -5.49 18.69 2.13
N TRP A 263 -5.24 17.37 2.26
CA TRP A 263 -3.88 16.84 2.16
C TRP A 263 -3.29 16.96 0.75
N GLU A 264 -4.10 16.88 -0.31
CA GLU A 264 -3.61 17.23 -1.66
C GLU A 264 -3.22 18.69 -1.77
N HIS A 265 -4.02 19.60 -1.19
CA HIS A 265 -3.67 21.02 -1.17
C HIS A 265 -2.39 21.27 -0.38
N GLN A 266 -2.28 20.69 0.82
CA GLN A 266 -1.10 20.77 1.67
C GLN A 266 0.14 20.21 0.97
N HIS A 267 -0.01 19.14 0.18
CA HIS A 267 1.10 18.60 -0.60
C HIS A 267 1.65 19.63 -1.58
N VAL A 268 0.78 20.32 -2.34
CA VAL A 268 1.21 21.39 -3.26
C VAL A 268 1.99 22.47 -2.53
N LEU A 269 1.49 22.94 -1.38
CA LEU A 269 2.18 23.97 -0.58
C LEU A 269 3.55 23.50 -0.08
N LEU A 270 3.65 22.24 0.36
CA LEU A 270 4.92 21.66 0.80
C LEU A 270 5.92 21.50 -0.35
N VAL A 271 5.46 21.18 -1.56
CA VAL A 271 6.31 21.12 -2.75
C VAL A 271 6.82 22.52 -3.11
N GLU A 272 5.94 23.52 -3.15
CA GLU A 272 6.33 24.91 -3.40
C GLU A 272 7.36 25.41 -2.38
N GLN A 273 7.20 25.07 -1.09
CA GLN A 273 8.16 25.39 -0.04
C GLN A 273 9.52 24.70 -0.27
N ALA A 274 9.51 23.41 -0.62
CA ALA A 274 10.73 22.66 -0.91
C ALA A 274 11.47 23.19 -2.16
N GLU A 275 10.73 23.63 -3.18
CA GLU A 275 11.32 24.23 -4.38
C GLU A 275 11.88 25.65 -4.16
N ALA A 276 11.30 26.40 -3.21
CA ALA A 276 11.72 27.75 -2.87
C ALA A 276 12.92 27.79 -1.90
N ASP A 277 13.31 26.67 -1.29
CA ASP A 277 14.45 26.63 -0.37
C ASP A 277 15.79 26.76 -1.13
N VAL A 278 16.30 28.00 -1.14
CA VAL A 278 17.59 28.33 -1.77
C VAL A 278 18.79 27.70 -1.06
N ASN A 279 18.65 27.32 0.21
CA ASN A 279 19.74 26.70 0.98
C ASN A 279 19.80 25.18 0.76
N PHE A 280 18.70 24.59 0.31
CA PHE A 280 18.62 23.16 -0.01
C PHE A 280 17.95 22.92 -1.37
N PRO A 281 18.60 23.26 -2.49
CA PRO A 281 18.03 23.04 -3.82
C PRO A 281 17.77 21.55 -4.09
N LEU A 282 16.57 21.24 -4.58
CA LEU A 282 16.19 19.86 -4.90
C LEU A 282 17.00 19.30 -6.07
N SER A 283 17.64 18.15 -5.84
CA SER A 283 18.24 17.35 -6.91
C SER A 283 17.18 16.83 -7.87
N GLU A 284 17.60 16.41 -9.06
CA GLU A 284 16.70 15.81 -10.04
C GLU A 284 16.02 14.54 -9.50
N SER A 285 16.78 13.68 -8.80
CA SER A 285 16.25 12.48 -8.16
C SER A 285 15.23 12.80 -7.08
N LEU A 286 15.46 13.85 -6.27
CA LEU A 286 14.51 14.27 -5.24
C LEU A 286 13.24 14.88 -5.85
N ARG A 287 13.34 15.65 -6.95
CA ARG A 287 12.16 16.14 -7.69
C ARG A 287 11.33 14.98 -8.27
N ALA A 288 11.98 14.00 -8.88
CA ALA A 288 11.32 12.80 -9.39
C ALA A 288 10.66 11.99 -8.25
N TYR A 289 11.32 11.90 -7.09
CA TYR A 289 10.78 11.27 -5.89
C TYR A 289 9.51 11.96 -5.40
N ILE A 290 9.55 13.29 -5.24
CA ILE A 290 8.39 14.10 -4.82
C ILE A 290 7.23 13.93 -5.82
N LYS A 291 7.51 13.97 -7.12
CA LYS A 291 6.47 13.75 -8.14
C LYS A 291 5.89 12.33 -8.06
N GLY A 292 6.72 11.35 -7.73
CA GLY A 292 6.27 9.98 -7.48
C GLY A 292 5.28 9.87 -6.31
N LEU A 293 5.42 10.67 -5.25
CA LEU A 293 4.44 10.72 -4.14
C LEU A 293 3.05 11.17 -4.61
N GLU A 294 2.99 12.15 -5.53
CA GLU A 294 1.75 12.59 -6.16
C GLU A 294 1.07 11.46 -6.95
N TYR A 295 1.86 10.67 -7.69
CA TYR A 295 1.36 9.51 -8.42
C TYR A 295 0.90 8.38 -7.50
N GLN A 296 1.55 8.16 -6.35
CA GLN A 296 1.04 7.23 -5.35
C GLN A 296 -0.36 7.64 -4.88
N MET A 297 -0.57 8.90 -4.50
CA MET A 297 -1.88 9.38 -4.02
C MET A 297 -2.97 9.28 -5.09
N SER A 298 -2.71 9.81 -6.29
CA SER A 298 -3.69 9.82 -7.38
C SER A 298 -3.95 8.42 -7.95
N GLY A 299 -2.90 7.60 -8.05
CA GLY A 299 -2.98 6.21 -8.47
C GLY A 299 -3.76 5.34 -7.47
N ASN A 300 -3.56 5.58 -6.16
CA ASN A 300 -4.32 4.94 -5.09
C ASN A 300 -5.80 5.17 -5.27
N GLU A 301 -6.18 6.44 -5.49
CA GLU A 301 -7.57 6.83 -5.68
C GLU A 301 -8.17 6.10 -6.86
N LEU A 302 -7.54 6.24 -8.04
CA LEU A 302 -8.08 5.66 -9.27
C LEU A 302 -8.24 4.15 -9.15
N TRP A 303 -7.28 3.44 -8.57
CA TRP A 303 -7.41 2.01 -8.34
C TRP A 303 -8.52 1.70 -7.34
N SER A 304 -8.54 2.37 -6.18
CA SER A 304 -9.49 2.08 -5.11
C SER A 304 -10.94 2.28 -5.55
N VAL A 305 -11.23 3.30 -6.36
CA VAL A 305 -12.59 3.54 -6.90
C VAL A 305 -12.99 2.58 -8.02
N THR A 306 -12.05 1.86 -8.63
CA THR A 306 -12.34 0.95 -9.76
C THR A 306 -12.11 -0.53 -9.46
N THR A 307 -11.37 -0.87 -8.41
CA THR A 307 -11.01 -2.26 -8.12
C THR A 307 -12.23 -3.05 -7.66
N LEU A 308 -12.38 -4.27 -8.17
CA LEU A 308 -13.40 -5.20 -7.68
C LEU A 308 -13.05 -5.74 -6.29
N ARG A 309 -11.83 -5.51 -5.78
CA ARG A 309 -11.48 -5.82 -4.37
C ARG A 309 -12.41 -5.08 -3.40
N TYR A 310 -12.74 -3.82 -3.71
CA TYR A 310 -13.59 -2.97 -2.87
C TYR A 310 -15.01 -2.82 -3.41
N ASN A 311 -15.18 -2.91 -4.74
CA ASN A 311 -16.44 -2.64 -5.41
C ASN A 311 -17.09 -3.90 -6.01
N SER A 312 -16.76 -5.09 -5.49
CA SER A 312 -17.39 -6.34 -5.95
C SER A 312 -18.91 -6.23 -5.86
N PRO A 313 -19.66 -6.55 -6.94
CA PRO A 313 -21.12 -6.62 -6.86
C PRO A 313 -21.50 -7.60 -5.76
N THR A 314 -22.35 -7.18 -4.83
CA THR A 314 -23.00 -8.12 -3.91
C THR A 314 -23.75 -9.14 -4.75
N ALA A 315 -23.52 -10.44 -4.48
CA ALA A 315 -24.32 -11.49 -5.08
C ALA A 315 -25.78 -11.23 -4.67
N ALA A 316 -26.62 -10.90 -5.65
CA ALA A 316 -28.07 -10.85 -5.47
C ALA A 316 -28.63 -12.24 -5.16
#